data_AF-A0A2D3W2A9-F1
#
_entry.id   AF-A0A2D3W2A9-F1
#
_cell.length_a   1.000
_cell.length_b   1.000
_cell.length_c   1.000
_cell.angle_alpha   90.00
_cell.angle_beta   90.00
_cell.angle_gamma   90.00
#
_symmetry.space_group_name_H-M   'P 1'
#
loop_
_entity.id
_entity.type
_entity.pdbx_description
1 polymer ?
#
loop_
_entity_poly.entity_id
_entity_poly.type
_entity_poly.pdbx_seq_one_letter_code
_entity_poly.pdbx_strand_id
1 'polypeptide(L)'
;MLRGGYFSASSGYSGGVSVYGRIDDYSALLFDISGLHQDDYRTGGGGDALNSAVKDANYFIKYSLLKYHDHSLKIGATHNQNEGDYLYGGAGSDMGVPTPSQATSDIVSSRDTYTIDHRYNPQSDFIDIKTNLYFNKRTLENKTSTTEVFSENVGGNIKNKMTLITGDFNHIFTYGGDYNVEDGKSKTTTTNKKISSKTLGLFAQGSTNYSALTFHYGIRFDDYEAKYSSTRTFSGHEFSPNFGLDFEVMEGLNLFANYSESIKIGSIVPVGWLVNTTATTKYNGSVDGVIKPETSEQVEVGVRYKSKGVFTQDDSFSAGVSVFKTIISDLVYRGEGGGGPVLTINNETLDIESYGFELKTTWALNAYKTSLSFLHVDTEYSDGTPIITERRKAASIGDT
;
A
#
# COMPACT_ATOMS: atom_id res chain seq x y z
N MET A 1 13.27 -11.49 -23.84
CA MET A 1 14.10 -10.34 -23.42
C MET A 1 15.10 -10.83 -22.37
N LEU A 2 16.40 -10.62 -22.61
CA LEU A 2 17.45 -10.86 -21.63
C LEU A 2 17.84 -9.52 -21.00
N ARG A 3 18.05 -9.49 -19.69
CA ARG A 3 18.53 -8.31 -18.96
C ARG A 3 19.61 -8.70 -17.96
N GLY A 4 20.55 -7.79 -17.75
CA GLY A 4 21.59 -7.93 -16.75
C GLY A 4 22.11 -6.56 -16.31
N GLY A 5 22.68 -6.50 -15.12
CA GLY A 5 23.21 -5.28 -14.54
C GLY A 5 24.30 -5.55 -13.52
N TYR A 6 25.15 -4.55 -13.29
CA TYR A 6 26.17 -4.55 -12.26
C TYR A 6 26.02 -3.33 -11.36
N PHE A 7 26.16 -3.52 -10.06
CA PHE A 7 26.00 -2.51 -9.03
C PHE A 7 27.35 -2.24 -8.39
N SER A 8 28.03 -1.19 -8.82
CA SER A 8 29.40 -0.89 -8.36
C SER A 8 29.48 -0.49 -6.89
N ALA A 9 28.41 0.04 -6.31
CA ALA A 9 28.40 0.43 -4.90
C ALA A 9 28.37 -0.78 -3.96
N SER A 10 27.80 -1.89 -4.38
CA SER A 10 27.59 -3.11 -3.58
C SER A 10 28.26 -4.34 -4.18
N SER A 11 29.17 -4.15 -5.14
CA SER A 11 29.80 -5.23 -5.92
C SER A 11 28.83 -6.26 -6.52
N GLY A 12 27.57 -5.89 -6.70
CA GLY A 12 26.49 -6.83 -6.98
C GLY A 12 26.18 -7.01 -8.46
N TYR A 13 25.42 -8.06 -8.77
CA TYR A 13 24.94 -8.36 -10.12
C TYR A 13 23.44 -8.68 -10.11
N SER A 14 22.77 -8.32 -11.20
CA SER A 14 21.39 -8.77 -11.48
C SER A 14 21.30 -9.43 -12.85
N GLY A 15 20.32 -10.31 -12.98
CA GLY A 15 20.04 -11.00 -14.22
C GLY A 15 18.56 -11.37 -14.31
N GLY A 16 18.05 -11.48 -15.54
CA GLY A 16 16.70 -11.95 -15.75
C GLY A 16 16.37 -12.27 -17.19
N VAL A 17 15.36 -13.12 -17.37
CA VAL A 17 14.85 -13.56 -18.66
C VAL A 17 13.34 -13.46 -18.63
N SER A 18 12.77 -12.77 -19.62
CA SER A 18 11.34 -12.81 -19.91
C SER A 18 11.09 -13.48 -21.25
N VAL A 19 10.16 -14.43 -21.28
CA VAL A 19 9.64 -15.07 -22.49
C VAL A 19 8.15 -14.78 -22.56
N TYR A 20 7.67 -14.29 -23.68
CA TYR A 20 6.25 -14.00 -23.87
C TYR A 20 5.87 -14.20 -25.32
N GLY A 21 4.60 -14.51 -25.55
CA GLY A 21 4.07 -14.72 -26.89
C GLY A 21 2.55 -14.76 -26.89
N ARG A 22 1.97 -14.38 -28.04
CA ARG A 22 0.56 -14.65 -28.33
C ARG A 22 0.44 -16.12 -28.74
N ILE A 23 -0.54 -16.82 -28.19
CA ILE A 23 -0.87 -18.19 -28.57
C ILE A 23 -1.86 -18.16 -29.73
N ASP A 24 -2.83 -17.23 -29.67
CA ASP A 24 -3.80 -16.94 -30.72
C ASP A 24 -4.17 -15.43 -30.72
N ASP A 25 -5.26 -15.08 -31.41
CA ASP A 25 -5.74 -13.70 -31.53
C ASP A 25 -6.19 -13.09 -30.19
N TYR A 26 -6.62 -13.90 -29.24
CA TYR A 26 -7.18 -13.48 -27.97
C TYR A 26 -6.25 -13.80 -26.79
N SER A 27 -5.40 -14.82 -26.91
CA SER A 27 -4.64 -15.36 -25.80
C SER A 27 -3.12 -15.14 -25.89
N ALA A 28 -2.49 -14.93 -24.74
CA ALA A 28 -1.05 -14.74 -24.61
C ALA A 28 -0.52 -15.29 -23.29
N LEU A 29 0.74 -15.71 -23.30
CA LEU A 29 1.47 -16.17 -22.13
C LEU A 29 2.72 -15.30 -21.93
N LEU A 30 3.05 -15.05 -20.66
CA LEU A 30 4.30 -14.44 -20.24
C LEU A 30 4.88 -15.25 -19.08
N PHE A 31 6.19 -15.45 -19.13
CA PHE A 31 7.01 -16.01 -18.08
C PHE A 31 8.21 -15.09 -17.84
N ASP A 32 8.55 -14.86 -16.58
CA ASP A 32 9.70 -14.06 -16.17
C ASP A 32 10.40 -14.70 -14.98
N ILE A 33 11.74 -14.76 -15.06
CA ILE A 33 12.60 -15.07 -13.91
C ILE A 33 13.61 -13.93 -13.80
N SER A 34 13.87 -13.49 -12.58
CA SER A 34 15.02 -12.63 -12.30
C SER A 34 15.61 -12.87 -10.93
N GLY A 35 16.84 -12.40 -10.73
CA GLY A 35 17.50 -12.41 -9.45
C GLY A 35 18.49 -11.26 -9.31
N LEU A 36 18.85 -11.01 -8.07
CA LEU A 36 19.80 -10.00 -7.63
C LEU A 36 20.71 -10.62 -6.58
N HIS A 37 22.00 -10.29 -6.63
CA HIS A 37 22.94 -10.57 -5.57
C HIS A 37 23.77 -9.31 -5.33
N GLN A 38 23.80 -8.82 -4.10
CA GLN A 38 24.55 -7.64 -3.69
C GLN A 38 25.25 -7.91 -2.37
N ASP A 39 26.48 -7.41 -2.24
CA ASP A 39 27.18 -7.29 -0.97
C ASP A 39 26.75 -6.00 -0.24
N ASP A 40 27.35 -5.72 0.91
CA ASP A 40 27.14 -4.47 1.62
C ASP A 40 27.49 -3.27 0.73
N TYR A 41 26.60 -2.28 0.66
CA TYR A 41 26.80 -1.13 -0.23
C TYR A 41 27.68 -0.06 0.41
N ARG A 42 28.56 0.54 -0.38
CA ARG A 42 29.39 1.69 0.03
C ARG A 42 28.54 2.94 0.23
N THR A 43 28.72 3.60 1.38
CA THR A 43 28.04 4.87 1.69
C THR A 43 28.75 6.07 1.06
N GLY A 44 28.03 7.19 0.91
CA GLY A 44 28.59 8.45 0.40
C GLY A 44 29.64 9.08 1.32
N GLY A 45 29.63 8.75 2.61
CA GLY A 45 30.62 9.21 3.59
C GLY A 45 31.91 8.37 3.65
N GLY A 46 31.99 7.30 2.87
CA GLY A 46 33.04 6.29 2.96
C GLY A 46 32.67 5.11 3.87
N GLY A 47 33.30 3.95 3.64
CA GLY A 47 32.94 2.69 4.30
C GLY A 47 31.63 2.09 3.78
N ASP A 48 31.27 0.93 4.33
CA ASP A 48 30.13 0.13 3.87
C ASP A 48 28.96 0.20 4.87
N ALA A 49 27.74 0.19 4.35
CA ALA A 49 26.54 -0.01 5.13
C ALA A 49 26.46 -1.49 5.51
N LEU A 50 26.88 -1.80 6.72
CA LEU A 50 26.93 -3.16 7.23
C LEU A 50 25.55 -3.82 7.18
N ASN A 51 25.54 -5.13 6.89
CA ASN A 51 24.33 -5.96 6.94
C ASN A 51 23.27 -5.52 5.91
N SER A 52 23.71 -4.95 4.79
CA SER A 52 22.86 -4.53 3.67
C SER A 52 22.97 -5.45 2.45
N ALA A 53 23.87 -6.44 2.50
CA ALA A 53 23.94 -7.52 1.53
C ALA A 53 22.60 -8.24 1.37
N VAL A 54 22.27 -8.62 0.13
CA VAL A 54 20.96 -9.15 -0.22
C VAL A 54 21.02 -10.10 -1.41
N LYS A 55 20.18 -11.13 -1.37
CA LYS A 55 19.90 -12.03 -2.49
C LYS A 55 18.41 -12.06 -2.77
N ASP A 56 18.02 -11.74 -3.99
CA ASP A 56 16.63 -11.86 -4.44
C ASP A 56 16.47 -12.91 -5.54
N ALA A 57 15.34 -13.59 -5.51
CA ALA A 57 14.87 -14.47 -6.57
C ALA A 57 13.38 -14.22 -6.83
N ASN A 58 13.04 -13.93 -8.09
CA ASN A 58 11.69 -13.55 -8.51
C ASN A 58 11.24 -14.40 -9.70
N TYR A 59 10.02 -14.91 -9.63
CA TYR A 59 9.38 -15.71 -10.67
C TYR A 59 7.98 -15.16 -10.93
N PHE A 60 7.60 -15.06 -12.19
CA PHE A 60 6.28 -14.61 -12.59
C PHE A 60 5.79 -15.37 -13.81
N ILE A 61 4.56 -15.85 -13.74
CA ILE A 61 3.84 -16.38 -14.89
C ILE A 61 2.49 -15.68 -15.01
N LYS A 62 2.08 -15.40 -16.24
CA LYS A 62 0.79 -14.80 -16.53
C LYS A 62 0.23 -15.32 -17.83
N TYR A 63 -1.02 -15.77 -17.76
CA TYR A 63 -1.87 -16.01 -18.91
C TYR A 63 -2.85 -14.84 -19.06
N SER A 64 -3.14 -14.45 -20.30
CA SER A 64 -4.15 -13.43 -20.61
C SER A 64 -5.00 -13.88 -21.78
N LEU A 65 -6.32 -13.79 -21.63
CA LEU A 65 -7.33 -13.89 -22.67
C LEU A 65 -8.01 -12.52 -22.76
N LEU A 66 -7.99 -11.86 -23.91
CA LEU A 66 -8.47 -10.48 -24.05
C LEU A 66 -9.61 -10.40 -25.06
N LYS A 67 -10.69 -9.73 -24.66
CA LYS A 67 -11.86 -9.43 -25.51
C LYS A 67 -12.48 -10.64 -26.21
N TYR A 68 -12.37 -11.84 -25.63
CA TYR A 68 -13.03 -13.03 -26.14
C TYR A 68 -14.51 -13.00 -25.73
N HIS A 69 -15.41 -12.77 -26.68
CA HIS A 69 -16.84 -12.53 -26.42
C HIS A 69 -17.07 -11.49 -25.30
N ASP A 70 -16.47 -10.32 -25.43
CA ASP A 70 -16.54 -9.21 -24.46
C ASP A 70 -15.93 -9.49 -23.08
N HIS A 71 -15.34 -10.67 -22.89
CA HIS A 71 -14.61 -11.02 -21.68
C HIS A 71 -13.11 -10.81 -21.84
N SER A 72 -12.47 -10.33 -20.77
CA SER A 72 -11.02 -10.40 -20.61
C SER A 72 -10.72 -11.10 -19.30
N LEU A 73 -9.85 -12.11 -19.33
CA LEU A 73 -9.41 -12.89 -18.19
C LEU A 73 -7.89 -12.84 -18.11
N LYS A 74 -7.33 -12.59 -16.93
CA LYS A 74 -5.89 -12.69 -16.67
C LYS A 74 -5.70 -13.54 -15.43
N ILE A 75 -4.79 -14.50 -15.53
CA ILE A 75 -4.42 -15.37 -14.41
C ILE A 75 -2.94 -15.19 -14.20
N GLY A 76 -2.54 -14.90 -12.96
CA GLY A 76 -1.14 -14.65 -12.60
C GLY A 76 -0.70 -15.47 -11.41
N ALA A 77 0.57 -15.85 -11.39
CA ALA A 77 1.25 -16.36 -10.21
C ALA A 77 2.64 -15.71 -10.10
N THR A 78 2.98 -15.19 -8.93
CA THR A 78 4.30 -14.63 -8.63
C THR A 78 4.88 -15.29 -7.38
N HIS A 79 6.16 -15.58 -7.41
CA HIS A 79 6.98 -15.90 -6.23
C HIS A 79 8.10 -14.88 -6.14
N ASN A 80 8.29 -14.28 -4.97
CA ASN A 80 9.43 -13.40 -4.68
C ASN A 80 10.07 -13.91 -3.40
N GLN A 81 11.38 -14.00 -3.37
CA GLN A 81 12.17 -14.36 -2.20
C GLN A 81 13.32 -13.37 -2.05
N ASN A 82 13.57 -12.96 -0.82
CA ASN A 82 14.66 -12.12 -0.38
C ASN A 82 15.37 -12.85 0.77
N GLU A 83 16.70 -12.91 0.71
CA GLU A 83 17.55 -13.55 1.71
C GLU A 83 18.72 -12.61 2.05
N GLY A 84 19.06 -12.53 3.34
CA GLY A 84 20.23 -11.80 3.80
C GLY A 84 20.50 -12.03 5.29
N ASP A 85 21.68 -11.57 5.71
CA ASP A 85 22.11 -11.59 7.10
C ASP A 85 21.74 -10.26 7.77
N TYR A 86 20.58 -10.23 8.42
CA TYR A 86 20.04 -9.00 9.00
C TYR A 86 20.12 -8.99 10.53
N LEU A 87 20.21 -7.79 11.09
CA LEU A 87 19.96 -7.62 12.52
C LEU A 87 18.50 -7.98 12.83
N TYR A 88 18.28 -8.77 13.87
CA TYR A 88 16.95 -9.29 14.23
C TYR A 88 16.59 -8.98 15.68
N GLY A 89 15.29 -8.90 15.96
CA GLY A 89 14.77 -8.69 17.31
C GLY A 89 15.12 -7.31 17.89
N GLY A 90 15.60 -7.30 19.14
CA GLY A 90 15.89 -6.07 19.89
C GLY A 90 17.08 -5.25 19.38
N ALA A 91 17.82 -5.77 18.40
CA ALA A 91 18.94 -5.11 17.73
C ALA A 91 18.63 -4.79 16.25
N GLY A 92 17.39 -5.01 15.77
CA GLY A 92 17.02 -4.86 14.36
C GLY A 92 17.26 -3.46 13.77
N SER A 93 17.05 -3.31 12.45
CA SER A 93 17.29 -2.07 11.68
C SER A 93 16.73 -0.78 12.31
N ASP A 94 15.66 -0.89 13.07
CA ASP A 94 14.99 0.23 13.75
C ASP A 94 15.76 0.74 15.00
N MET A 95 16.94 0.15 15.29
CA MET A 95 17.77 0.43 16.47
C MET A 95 18.99 1.31 16.17
N GLY A 96 19.12 1.80 14.93
CA GLY A 96 20.21 2.66 14.49
C GLY A 96 21.21 1.95 13.57
N VAL A 97 22.30 2.66 13.27
CA VAL A 97 23.34 2.17 12.36
C VAL A 97 24.02 0.93 12.98
N PRO A 98 24.12 -0.19 12.23
CA PRO A 98 24.80 -1.39 12.72
C PRO A 98 26.26 -1.15 13.09
N THR A 99 26.78 -1.91 14.05
CA THR A 99 28.20 -1.98 14.40
C THR A 99 28.78 -3.34 13.99
N PRO A 100 30.08 -3.44 13.65
CA PRO A 100 30.69 -4.69 13.18
C PRO A 100 30.57 -5.88 14.14
N SER A 101 30.35 -5.62 15.44
CA SER A 101 30.23 -6.65 16.47
C SER A 101 28.81 -7.19 16.68
N GLN A 102 27.79 -6.60 16.04
CA GLN A 102 26.42 -7.05 16.21
C GLN A 102 26.17 -8.36 15.47
N ALA A 103 25.55 -9.32 16.17
CA ALA A 103 25.16 -10.59 15.58
C ALA A 103 24.00 -10.42 14.61
N THR A 104 24.12 -11.02 13.44
CA THR A 104 23.04 -11.13 12.45
C THR A 104 22.27 -12.43 12.60
N SER A 105 21.16 -12.51 11.87
CA SER A 105 20.42 -13.74 11.61
C SER A 105 20.26 -13.92 10.10
N ASP A 106 20.33 -15.15 9.63
CA ASP A 106 19.96 -15.54 8.27
C ASP A 106 18.43 -15.47 8.17
N ILE A 107 17.94 -14.43 7.49
CA ILE A 107 16.53 -14.14 7.32
C ILE A 107 16.14 -14.40 5.88
N VAL A 108 15.06 -15.16 5.69
CA VAL A 108 14.41 -15.35 4.40
C VAL A 108 12.99 -14.79 4.46
N SER A 109 12.72 -13.83 3.60
CA SER A 109 11.37 -13.30 3.36
C SER A 109 10.88 -13.82 2.01
N SER A 110 9.67 -14.36 1.96
CA SER A 110 9.07 -14.82 0.69
C SER A 110 7.61 -14.39 0.56
N ARG A 111 7.18 -14.19 -0.69
CA ARG A 111 5.79 -13.87 -1.04
C ARG A 111 5.36 -14.63 -2.28
N ASP A 112 4.35 -15.48 -2.09
CA ASP A 112 3.58 -16.09 -3.16
C ASP A 112 2.27 -15.32 -3.36
N THR A 113 1.95 -14.98 -4.60
CA THR A 113 0.69 -14.32 -4.96
C THR A 113 0.09 -14.99 -6.17
N TYR A 114 -1.20 -15.31 -6.10
CA TYR A 114 -1.99 -15.86 -7.21
C TYR A 114 -3.18 -14.94 -7.45
N THR A 115 -3.42 -14.57 -8.71
CA THR A 115 -4.52 -13.65 -9.05
C THR A 115 -5.36 -14.16 -10.21
N ILE A 116 -6.64 -13.83 -10.17
CA ILE A 116 -7.57 -13.95 -11.28
C ILE A 116 -8.23 -12.59 -11.46
N ASP A 117 -7.99 -11.96 -12.60
CA ASP A 117 -8.65 -10.72 -13.02
C ASP A 117 -9.61 -11.02 -14.17
N HIS A 118 -10.88 -10.69 -14.00
CA HIS A 118 -11.90 -10.81 -15.03
C HIS A 118 -12.52 -9.44 -15.30
N ARG A 119 -12.82 -9.18 -16.57
CA ARG A 119 -13.63 -8.06 -17.01
C ARG A 119 -14.67 -8.55 -18.01
N TYR A 120 -15.91 -8.12 -17.84
CA TYR A 120 -16.97 -8.26 -18.83
C TYR A 120 -17.45 -6.88 -19.25
N ASN A 121 -17.32 -6.55 -20.53
CA ASN A 121 -17.67 -5.25 -21.08
C ASN A 121 -18.36 -5.41 -22.45
N PRO A 122 -19.67 -5.71 -22.48
CA PRO A 122 -20.44 -6.00 -23.69
C PRO A 122 -20.80 -4.76 -24.52
N GLN A 123 -20.00 -3.69 -24.47
CA GLN A 123 -20.32 -2.39 -25.07
C GLN A 123 -21.68 -1.84 -24.58
N SER A 124 -21.83 -1.72 -23.26
CA SER A 124 -23.04 -1.19 -22.62
C SER A 124 -22.69 0.00 -21.75
N ASP A 125 -23.53 1.03 -21.76
CA ASP A 125 -23.41 2.16 -20.83
C ASP A 125 -23.69 1.73 -19.39
N PHE A 126 -24.36 0.59 -19.16
CA PHE A 126 -24.73 0.15 -17.81
C PHE A 126 -23.84 -0.96 -17.26
N ILE A 127 -23.04 -1.61 -18.11
CA ILE A 127 -22.30 -2.84 -17.76
C ILE A 127 -20.84 -2.73 -18.18
N ASP A 128 -19.97 -2.58 -17.17
CA ASP A 128 -18.54 -2.84 -17.24
C ASP A 128 -18.15 -3.47 -15.89
N ILE A 129 -18.29 -4.79 -15.83
CA ILE A 129 -18.04 -5.56 -14.62
C ILE A 129 -16.57 -5.92 -14.57
N LYS A 130 -15.93 -5.64 -13.44
CA LYS A 130 -14.57 -6.06 -13.12
C LYS A 130 -14.59 -6.88 -11.85
N THR A 131 -13.98 -8.05 -11.91
CA THR A 131 -13.80 -8.94 -10.77
C THR A 131 -12.32 -9.23 -10.62
N ASN A 132 -11.82 -9.19 -9.39
CA ASN A 132 -10.47 -9.59 -9.06
C ASN A 132 -10.54 -10.52 -7.84
N LEU A 133 -9.83 -11.64 -7.90
CA LEU A 133 -9.67 -12.58 -6.81
C LEU A 133 -8.18 -12.81 -6.60
N TYR A 134 -7.74 -12.95 -5.36
CA TYR A 134 -6.35 -13.21 -5.05
C TYR A 134 -6.16 -14.10 -3.82
N PHE A 135 -5.02 -14.78 -3.82
CA PHE A 135 -4.44 -15.42 -2.65
C PHE A 135 -3.00 -14.93 -2.51
N ASN A 136 -2.63 -14.55 -1.30
CA ASN A 136 -1.28 -14.15 -0.93
C ASN A 136 -0.79 -15.01 0.24
N LYS A 137 0.44 -15.50 0.16
CA LYS A 137 1.16 -16.06 1.29
C LYS A 137 2.45 -15.29 1.47
N ARG A 138 2.69 -14.78 2.66
CA ARG A 138 3.92 -14.06 3.04
C ARG A 138 4.58 -14.81 4.17
N THR A 139 5.88 -15.06 4.05
CA THR A 139 6.65 -15.80 5.06
C THR A 139 7.87 -14.98 5.43
N LEU A 140 8.18 -14.93 6.72
CA LEU A 140 9.42 -14.43 7.28
C LEU A 140 10.01 -15.55 8.14
N GLU A 141 11.08 -16.15 7.64
CA GLU A 141 11.83 -17.20 8.32
C GLU A 141 13.12 -16.62 8.88
N ASN A 142 13.38 -16.87 10.16
CA ASN A 142 14.70 -16.70 10.74
C ASN A 142 15.32 -18.10 10.87
N LYS A 143 16.22 -18.44 9.95
CA LYS A 143 16.89 -19.75 9.90
C LYS A 143 17.85 -19.93 11.08
N THR A 144 18.46 -18.85 11.56
CA THR A 144 19.36 -18.87 12.72
C THR A 144 18.62 -19.28 14.00
N SER A 145 17.42 -18.75 14.26
CA SER A 145 16.61 -19.10 15.43
C SER A 145 15.56 -20.18 15.16
N THR A 146 15.47 -20.71 13.94
CA THR A 146 14.46 -21.72 13.53
C THR A 146 13.02 -21.28 13.80
N THR A 147 12.73 -19.99 13.58
CA THR A 147 11.39 -19.42 13.79
C THR A 147 10.78 -18.94 12.48
N GLU A 148 9.49 -19.19 12.30
CA GLU A 148 8.74 -18.78 11.11
C GLU A 148 7.53 -17.93 11.51
N VAL A 149 7.34 -16.80 10.85
CA VAL A 149 6.10 -16.02 10.90
C VAL A 149 5.54 -15.97 9.49
N PHE A 150 4.26 -16.24 9.31
CA PHE A 150 3.64 -16.14 7.99
C PHE A 150 2.23 -15.57 8.08
N SER A 151 1.80 -14.97 6.99
CA SER A 151 0.45 -14.48 6.78
C SER A 151 -0.12 -15.11 5.51
N GLU A 152 -1.35 -15.60 5.59
CA GLU A 152 -2.13 -16.13 4.48
C GLU A 152 -3.36 -15.26 4.29
N ASN A 153 -3.55 -14.74 3.08
CA ASN A 153 -4.56 -13.76 2.78
C ASN A 153 -5.33 -14.16 1.53
N VAL A 154 -6.66 -14.27 1.65
CA VAL A 154 -7.59 -14.53 0.55
C VAL A 154 -8.51 -13.33 0.44
N GLY A 155 -8.66 -12.78 -0.75
CA GLY A 155 -9.57 -11.68 -0.96
C GLY A 155 -9.97 -11.48 -2.41
N GLY A 156 -10.84 -10.51 -2.61
CA GLY A 156 -11.30 -10.14 -3.93
C GLY A 156 -12.28 -8.99 -3.93
N ASN A 157 -12.58 -8.49 -5.12
CA ASN A 157 -13.57 -7.45 -5.34
C ASN A 157 -14.38 -7.70 -6.61
N ILE A 158 -15.59 -7.17 -6.63
CA ILE A 158 -16.43 -7.06 -7.80
C ILE A 158 -17.00 -5.65 -7.87
N LYS A 159 -16.95 -5.04 -9.05
CA LYS A 159 -17.54 -3.72 -9.28
C LYS A 159 -18.11 -3.61 -10.68
N ASN A 160 -19.17 -2.82 -10.81
CA ASN A 160 -19.74 -2.43 -12.08
C ASN A 160 -19.56 -0.93 -12.27
N LYS A 161 -19.20 -0.52 -13.49
CA LYS A 161 -19.24 0.88 -13.92
C LYS A 161 -20.45 1.10 -14.83
N MET A 162 -21.16 2.19 -14.57
CA MET A 162 -22.28 2.68 -15.35
C MET A 162 -22.04 4.13 -15.75
N THR A 163 -22.45 4.49 -16.96
CA THR A 163 -22.51 5.84 -17.48
C THR A 163 -23.97 6.17 -17.80
N LEU A 164 -24.41 7.37 -17.41
CA LEU A 164 -25.77 7.85 -17.63
C LEU A 164 -25.71 9.33 -18.01
N ILE A 165 -26.44 9.72 -19.05
CA ILE A 165 -26.59 11.12 -19.45
C ILE A 165 -28.00 11.58 -19.06
N THR A 166 -28.12 12.66 -18.29
CA THR A 166 -29.42 13.29 -17.97
C THR A 166 -29.38 14.78 -18.29
N GLY A 167 -30.02 15.18 -19.40
CA GLY A 167 -29.91 16.56 -19.90
C GLY A 167 -28.45 16.95 -20.16
N ASP A 168 -27.99 18.02 -19.52
CA ASP A 168 -26.60 18.51 -19.62
C ASP A 168 -25.61 17.80 -18.69
N PHE A 169 -26.09 16.86 -17.88
CA PHE A 169 -25.28 16.14 -16.91
C PHE A 169 -24.79 14.81 -17.48
N ASN A 170 -23.49 14.56 -17.40
CA ASN A 170 -22.89 13.26 -17.68
C ASN A 170 -22.41 12.60 -16.39
N HIS A 171 -23.08 11.53 -15.99
CA HIS A 171 -22.81 10.78 -14.77
C HIS A 171 -21.99 9.53 -15.07
N ILE A 172 -20.97 9.28 -14.27
CA ILE A 172 -20.25 8.02 -14.24
C ILE A 172 -20.33 7.47 -12.82
N PHE A 173 -21.04 6.37 -12.65
CA PHE A 173 -21.20 5.68 -11.38
C PHE A 173 -20.35 4.41 -11.35
N THR A 174 -19.80 4.10 -10.19
CA THR A 174 -19.17 2.80 -9.92
C THR A 174 -19.66 2.32 -8.56
N TYR A 175 -20.15 1.10 -8.52
CA TYR A 175 -20.59 0.46 -7.28
C TYR A 175 -20.07 -0.97 -7.24
N GLY A 176 -19.85 -1.47 -6.05
CA GLY A 176 -19.26 -2.79 -5.88
C GLY A 176 -19.01 -3.12 -4.43
N GLY A 177 -18.24 -4.18 -4.23
CA GLY A 177 -17.78 -4.58 -2.93
C GLY A 177 -16.51 -5.40 -2.99
N ASP A 178 -15.89 -5.54 -1.85
CA ASP A 178 -14.68 -6.31 -1.63
C ASP A 178 -14.78 -7.10 -0.33
N TYR A 179 -14.05 -8.20 -0.31
CA TYR A 179 -13.98 -9.09 0.83
C TYR A 179 -12.55 -9.54 1.01
N ASN A 180 -12.06 -9.51 2.24
CA ASN A 180 -10.68 -9.84 2.57
C ASN A 180 -10.62 -10.62 3.88
N VAL A 181 -9.85 -11.70 3.90
CA VAL A 181 -9.52 -12.47 5.10
C VAL A 181 -8.02 -12.64 5.16
N GLU A 182 -7.43 -12.38 6.33
CA GLU A 182 -6.00 -12.58 6.57
C GLU A 182 -5.79 -13.36 7.86
N ASP A 183 -5.06 -14.46 7.78
CA ASP A 183 -4.62 -15.28 8.91
C ASP A 183 -3.12 -15.06 9.15
N GLY A 184 -2.78 -14.48 10.29
CA GLY A 184 -1.39 -14.37 10.75
C GLY A 184 -1.02 -15.52 11.67
N LYS A 185 0.12 -16.17 11.43
CA LYS A 185 0.58 -17.33 12.20
C LYS A 185 2.06 -17.21 12.54
N SER A 186 2.44 -17.78 13.67
CA SER A 186 3.85 -17.96 14.04
C SER A 186 4.08 -19.38 14.51
N LYS A 187 5.09 -20.02 13.92
CA LYS A 187 5.56 -21.35 14.27
C LYS A 187 6.93 -21.27 14.92
N THR A 188 7.04 -21.93 16.06
CA THR A 188 8.29 -22.25 16.74
C THR A 188 8.31 -23.77 16.98
N THR A 189 9.42 -24.32 17.45
CA THR A 189 9.53 -25.75 17.81
C THR A 189 8.51 -26.19 18.87
N THR A 190 7.95 -25.27 19.66
CA THR A 190 7.10 -25.58 20.82
C THR A 190 5.72 -24.93 20.80
N THR A 191 5.40 -24.05 19.84
CA THR A 191 4.13 -23.31 19.85
C THR A 191 3.67 -22.93 18.43
N ASN A 192 2.35 -23.02 18.20
CA ASN A 192 1.66 -22.52 17.02
C ASN A 192 0.58 -21.52 17.47
N LYS A 193 0.72 -20.25 17.10
CA LYS A 193 -0.23 -19.18 17.44
C LYS A 193 -0.84 -18.61 16.18
N LYS A 194 -2.12 -18.21 16.25
CA LYS A 194 -2.90 -17.69 15.12
C LYS A 194 -3.69 -16.44 15.52
N ILE A 195 -3.70 -15.46 14.62
CA ILE A 195 -4.60 -14.30 14.59
C ILE A 195 -5.34 -14.29 13.26
N SER A 196 -6.48 -13.61 13.18
CA SER A 196 -7.22 -13.47 11.92
C SER A 196 -7.90 -12.12 11.82
N SER A 197 -7.93 -11.52 10.63
CA SER A 197 -8.77 -10.37 10.31
C SER A 197 -9.69 -10.68 9.13
N LYS A 198 -10.84 -10.03 9.10
CA LYS A 198 -11.85 -10.13 8.05
C LYS A 198 -12.46 -8.75 7.81
N THR A 199 -12.63 -8.38 6.55
CA THR A 199 -13.28 -7.14 6.16
C THR A 199 -14.24 -7.38 4.98
N LEU A 200 -15.41 -6.75 5.03
CA LEU A 200 -16.37 -6.66 3.95
C LEU A 200 -16.59 -5.17 3.65
N GLY A 201 -16.24 -4.75 2.44
CA GLY A 201 -16.49 -3.42 1.94
C GLY A 201 -17.63 -3.39 0.93
N LEU A 202 -18.57 -2.47 1.07
CA LEU A 202 -19.56 -2.14 0.04
C LEU A 202 -19.43 -0.66 -0.28
N PHE A 203 -19.42 -0.29 -1.55
CA PHE A 203 -19.23 1.10 -1.95
C PHE A 203 -20.09 1.49 -3.15
N ALA A 204 -20.43 2.77 -3.19
CA ALA A 204 -20.99 3.44 -4.34
C ALA A 204 -20.33 4.82 -4.47
N GLN A 205 -19.83 5.12 -5.66
CA GLN A 205 -19.20 6.39 -5.99
C GLN A 205 -19.66 6.87 -7.36
N GLY A 206 -19.68 8.19 -7.55
CA GLY A 206 -20.09 8.83 -8.78
C GLY A 206 -19.24 10.05 -9.08
N SER A 207 -19.16 10.37 -10.36
CA SER A 207 -18.73 11.68 -10.85
C SER A 207 -19.78 12.22 -11.80
N THR A 208 -20.11 13.50 -11.67
CA THR A 208 -21.07 14.19 -12.54
C THR A 208 -20.41 15.43 -13.10
N ASN A 209 -20.36 15.49 -14.42
CA ASN A 209 -19.85 16.66 -15.14
C ASN A 209 -21.02 17.57 -15.55
N TYR A 210 -20.85 18.87 -15.34
CA TYR A 210 -21.77 19.92 -15.77
C TYR A 210 -20.98 21.18 -16.13
N SER A 211 -20.93 21.51 -17.43
CA SER A 211 -20.13 22.64 -17.93
C SER A 211 -18.66 22.51 -17.46
N ALA A 212 -18.10 23.55 -16.85
CA ALA A 212 -16.76 23.59 -16.30
C ALA A 212 -16.59 22.85 -14.96
N LEU A 213 -17.65 22.28 -14.38
CA LEU A 213 -17.64 21.65 -13.06
C LEU A 213 -17.71 20.13 -13.15
N THR A 214 -16.91 19.45 -12.34
CA THR A 214 -17.04 18.02 -12.08
C THR A 214 -17.20 17.79 -10.59
N PHE A 215 -18.33 17.23 -10.20
CA PHE A 215 -18.61 16.83 -8.83
C PHE A 215 -18.27 15.36 -8.64
N HIS A 216 -17.53 15.03 -7.60
CA HIS A 216 -17.26 13.66 -7.16
C HIS A 216 -17.95 13.43 -5.83
N TYR A 217 -18.52 12.25 -5.65
CA TYR A 217 -19.20 11.87 -4.42
C TYR A 217 -19.16 10.36 -4.26
N GLY A 218 -19.06 9.89 -3.04
CA GLY A 218 -19.10 8.48 -2.75
C GLY A 218 -19.28 8.20 -1.28
N ILE A 219 -19.66 6.96 -1.01
CA ILE A 219 -19.74 6.42 0.33
C ILE A 219 -19.32 4.97 0.30
N ARG A 220 -18.59 4.57 1.34
CA ARG A 220 -18.22 3.19 1.60
C ARG A 220 -18.76 2.77 2.96
N PHE A 221 -19.21 1.54 3.05
CA PHE A 221 -19.53 0.84 4.29
C PHE A 221 -18.50 -0.27 4.46
N ASP A 222 -17.86 -0.33 5.62
CA ASP A 222 -16.92 -1.39 5.98
C ASP A 222 -17.44 -2.12 7.22
N ASP A 223 -17.66 -3.43 7.11
CA ASP A 223 -17.90 -4.35 8.24
C ASP A 223 -16.63 -5.16 8.50
N TYR A 224 -16.24 -5.28 9.76
CA TYR A 224 -14.95 -5.84 10.10
C TYR A 224 -14.92 -6.68 11.36
N GLU A 225 -13.94 -7.59 11.38
CA GLU A 225 -13.61 -8.42 12.52
C GLU A 225 -12.09 -8.63 12.60
N ALA A 226 -11.50 -8.49 13.79
CA ALA A 226 -10.10 -8.76 14.08
C ALA A 226 -9.97 -9.60 15.35
N LYS A 227 -9.41 -10.80 15.22
CA LYS A 227 -9.11 -11.73 16.32
C LYS A 227 -7.63 -11.65 16.64
N TYR A 228 -7.30 -11.01 17.75
CA TYR A 228 -5.91 -10.87 18.20
C TYR A 228 -5.45 -12.07 19.02
N SER A 229 -6.36 -12.79 19.68
CA SER A 229 -6.06 -14.03 20.39
C SER A 229 -7.25 -15.00 20.32
N SER A 230 -7.10 -16.20 20.87
CA SER A 230 -8.21 -17.16 20.99
C SER A 230 -9.37 -16.65 21.85
N THR A 231 -9.16 -15.61 22.65
CA THR A 231 -10.14 -15.08 23.61
C THR A 231 -10.56 -13.65 23.29
N ARG A 232 -10.01 -13.01 22.25
CA ARG A 232 -10.27 -11.59 21.96
C ARG A 232 -10.52 -11.35 20.48
N THR A 233 -11.72 -10.84 20.23
CA THR A 233 -12.24 -10.44 18.93
C THR A 233 -12.76 -9.01 19.04
N PHE A 234 -12.36 -8.17 18.10
CA PHE A 234 -12.91 -6.83 17.89
C PHE A 234 -13.69 -6.84 16.60
N SER A 235 -14.87 -6.23 16.60
CA SER A 235 -15.72 -6.16 15.41
C SER A 235 -16.53 -4.87 15.44
N GLY A 236 -16.90 -4.39 14.26
CA GLY A 236 -17.71 -3.19 14.12
C GLY A 236 -17.97 -2.89 12.67
N HIS A 237 -18.53 -1.71 12.43
CA HIS A 237 -18.75 -1.20 11.09
C HIS A 237 -18.54 0.30 11.06
N GLU A 238 -18.14 0.84 9.91
CA GLU A 238 -17.98 2.28 9.70
C GLU A 238 -18.48 2.70 8.32
N PHE A 239 -18.82 3.98 8.20
CA PHE A 239 -19.10 4.62 6.92
C PHE A 239 -17.99 5.62 6.60
N SER A 240 -17.52 5.62 5.36
CA SER A 240 -16.45 6.51 4.89
C SER A 240 -16.93 7.26 3.64
N PRO A 241 -17.45 8.49 3.79
CA PRO A 241 -17.81 9.33 2.66
C PRO A 241 -16.58 9.92 1.96
N ASN A 242 -16.77 10.31 0.70
CA ASN A 242 -15.84 11.17 -0.03
C ASN A 242 -16.61 12.14 -0.92
N PHE A 243 -16.06 13.34 -1.06
CA PHE A 243 -16.62 14.41 -1.88
C PHE A 243 -15.47 15.16 -2.57
N GLY A 244 -15.69 15.58 -3.80
CA GLY A 244 -14.71 16.34 -4.56
C GLY A 244 -15.35 17.30 -5.55
N LEU A 245 -14.62 18.35 -5.89
CA LEU A 245 -14.99 19.33 -6.89
C LEU A 245 -13.77 19.63 -7.74
N ASP A 246 -13.90 19.50 -9.05
CA ASP A 246 -12.99 20.10 -10.03
C ASP A 246 -13.71 21.24 -10.75
N PHE A 247 -13.04 22.37 -10.94
CA PHE A 247 -13.53 23.52 -11.69
C PHE A 247 -12.51 23.98 -12.72
N GLU A 248 -12.82 23.78 -14.00
CA GLU A 248 -12.03 24.28 -15.13
C GLU A 248 -12.30 25.78 -15.35
N VAL A 249 -11.43 26.61 -14.78
CA VAL A 249 -11.55 28.08 -14.86
C VAL A 249 -11.35 28.57 -16.30
N MET A 250 -10.39 27.96 -16.99
CA MET A 250 -10.10 28.16 -18.40
C MET A 250 -9.38 26.93 -18.93
N GLU A 251 -9.20 26.83 -20.25
CA GLU A 251 -8.53 25.71 -20.88
C GLU A 251 -7.19 25.40 -20.19
N GLY A 252 -7.11 24.19 -19.64
CA GLY A 252 -5.92 23.70 -18.96
C GLY A 252 -5.74 24.14 -17.52
N LEU A 253 -6.44 25.17 -17.01
CA LEU A 253 -6.40 25.61 -15.61
C LEU A 253 -7.59 25.08 -14.82
N ASN A 254 -7.31 24.25 -13.82
CA ASN A 254 -8.30 23.60 -12.98
C ASN A 254 -8.03 23.88 -11.49
N LEU A 255 -9.07 24.31 -10.77
CA LEU A 255 -9.09 24.35 -9.31
C LEU A 255 -9.74 23.06 -8.81
N PHE A 256 -9.22 22.49 -7.74
CA PHE A 256 -9.82 21.32 -7.14
C PHE A 256 -9.90 21.41 -5.61
N ALA A 257 -10.89 20.73 -5.03
CA ALA A 257 -11.05 20.55 -3.60
C ALA A 257 -11.59 19.13 -3.34
N ASN A 258 -11.02 18.43 -2.38
CA ASN A 258 -11.40 17.06 -2.01
C ASN A 258 -11.52 16.92 -0.50
N TYR A 259 -12.47 16.10 -0.08
CA TYR A 259 -12.63 15.58 1.26
C TYR A 259 -12.83 14.07 1.17
N SER A 260 -12.16 13.30 2.02
CA SER A 260 -12.37 11.85 2.08
C SER A 260 -12.11 11.31 3.46
N GLU A 261 -12.93 10.34 3.85
CA GLU A 261 -12.72 9.51 5.02
C GLU A 261 -12.30 8.10 4.59
N SER A 262 -11.58 7.41 5.46
CA SER A 262 -11.28 5.98 5.32
C SER A 262 -11.03 5.35 6.67
N ILE A 263 -11.11 4.02 6.73
CA ILE A 263 -10.80 3.26 7.93
C ILE A 263 -9.75 2.21 7.65
N LYS A 264 -9.05 1.82 8.72
CA LYS A 264 -8.12 0.71 8.71
C LYS A 264 -8.33 -0.16 9.94
N ILE A 265 -8.57 -1.44 9.66
CA ILE A 265 -8.70 -2.47 10.68
C ILE A 265 -7.36 -3.13 10.86
N GLY A 266 -6.77 -2.89 12.02
CA GLY A 266 -5.46 -3.43 12.36
C GLY A 266 -4.37 -2.37 12.29
N SER A 267 -3.36 -2.65 13.09
CA SER A 267 -2.33 -1.70 13.47
C SER A 267 -1.10 -1.79 12.58
N ILE A 268 -0.21 -0.81 12.70
CA ILE A 268 1.24 -0.90 12.44
C ILE A 268 1.95 -2.07 13.16
N VAL A 269 1.27 -2.76 14.09
CA VAL A 269 1.85 -3.87 14.86
C VAL A 269 2.06 -5.09 13.95
N PRO A 270 3.31 -5.57 13.79
CA PRO A 270 3.60 -6.73 12.96
C PRO A 270 2.87 -7.99 13.41
N VAL A 271 2.52 -8.86 12.46
CA VAL A 271 1.91 -10.18 12.72
C VAL A 271 2.72 -10.98 13.76
N GLY A 272 4.06 -11.00 13.63
CA GLY A 272 4.94 -11.69 14.57
C GLY A 272 4.86 -11.18 16.02
N TRP A 273 4.32 -9.98 16.23
CA TRP A 273 4.04 -9.43 17.54
C TRP A 273 2.61 -9.72 17.98
N LEU A 274 1.61 -9.47 17.12
CA LEU A 274 0.20 -9.71 17.43
C LEU A 274 -0.08 -11.16 17.83
N VAL A 275 0.58 -12.13 17.20
CA VAL A 275 0.49 -13.54 17.59
C VAL A 275 0.95 -13.81 19.02
N ASN A 276 1.73 -12.91 19.64
CA ASN A 276 2.19 -13.03 21.03
C ASN A 276 1.27 -12.35 22.05
N THR A 277 0.06 -11.92 21.68
CA THR A 277 -0.97 -11.55 22.67
C THR A 277 -1.44 -12.79 23.46
N THR A 278 -2.02 -12.55 24.63
CA THR A 278 -2.42 -13.56 25.61
C THR A 278 -3.76 -13.19 26.25
N ALA A 279 -4.32 -14.08 27.07
CA ALA A 279 -5.53 -13.79 27.84
C ALA A 279 -5.37 -12.61 28.83
N THR A 280 -4.14 -12.29 29.22
CA THR A 280 -3.82 -11.18 30.14
C THR A 280 -3.43 -9.89 29.41
N THR A 281 -3.37 -9.90 28.08
CA THR A 281 -3.12 -8.68 27.30
C THR A 281 -4.24 -7.68 27.57
N LYS A 282 -3.86 -6.44 27.90
CA LYS A 282 -4.79 -5.34 28.12
C LYS A 282 -4.98 -4.56 26.82
N TYR A 283 -6.22 -4.17 26.58
CA TYR A 283 -6.66 -3.34 25.47
C TYR A 283 -7.18 -2.04 26.07
N ASN A 284 -6.64 -0.88 25.68
CA ASN A 284 -7.03 0.41 26.26
C ASN A 284 -7.08 0.39 27.80
N GLY A 285 -6.03 -0.14 28.42
CA GLY A 285 -5.86 -0.18 29.88
C GLY A 285 -6.50 -1.35 30.65
N SER A 286 -7.36 -2.18 30.04
CA SER A 286 -8.01 -3.31 30.72
C SER A 286 -8.06 -4.59 29.88
N VAL A 287 -8.17 -5.76 30.52
CA VAL A 287 -8.22 -7.04 29.79
C VAL A 287 -9.48 -7.14 28.91
N ASP A 288 -10.59 -6.55 29.34
CA ASP A 288 -11.87 -6.48 28.62
C ASP A 288 -12.07 -5.21 27.78
N GLY A 289 -11.03 -4.40 27.62
CA GLY A 289 -11.14 -3.19 26.83
C GLY A 289 -11.32 -3.47 25.33
N VAL A 290 -11.80 -2.46 24.62
CA VAL A 290 -12.13 -2.53 23.19
C VAL A 290 -11.13 -1.68 22.41
N ILE A 291 -10.67 -2.19 21.27
CA ILE A 291 -9.90 -1.43 20.28
C ILE A 291 -10.84 -0.94 19.20
N LYS A 292 -10.81 0.36 18.93
CA LYS A 292 -11.48 0.97 17.79
C LYS A 292 -10.64 0.83 16.51
N PRO A 293 -11.26 0.85 15.32
CA PRO A 293 -10.53 0.94 14.07
C PRO A 293 -9.79 2.28 13.99
N GLU A 294 -8.70 2.32 13.22
CA GLU A 294 -8.03 3.58 12.88
C GLU A 294 -8.89 4.28 11.82
N THR A 295 -9.20 5.56 11.99
CA THR A 295 -9.90 6.36 10.98
C THR A 295 -8.96 7.42 10.42
N SER A 296 -9.18 7.80 9.16
CA SER A 296 -8.44 8.87 8.53
C SER A 296 -9.37 9.81 7.78
N GLU A 297 -9.22 11.11 8.04
CA GLU A 297 -9.91 12.19 7.36
C GLU A 297 -8.88 13.01 6.58
N GLN A 298 -9.16 13.33 5.32
CA GLN A 298 -8.27 14.13 4.49
C GLN A 298 -9.03 15.25 3.79
N VAL A 299 -8.47 16.46 3.85
CA VAL A 299 -8.86 17.60 3.01
C VAL A 299 -7.66 17.99 2.15
N GLU A 300 -7.89 18.17 0.85
CA GLU A 300 -6.89 18.69 -0.09
C GLU A 300 -7.51 19.72 -1.01
N VAL A 301 -6.85 20.87 -1.19
CA VAL A 301 -7.24 21.87 -2.18
C VAL A 301 -6.04 22.28 -3.02
N GLY A 302 -6.26 22.62 -4.28
CA GLY A 302 -5.15 22.98 -5.14
C GLY A 302 -5.54 23.50 -6.51
N VAL A 303 -4.49 23.79 -7.29
CA VAL A 303 -4.57 24.29 -8.65
C VAL A 303 -3.70 23.42 -9.53
N ARG A 304 -4.19 23.07 -10.71
CA ARG A 304 -3.45 22.33 -11.74
C ARG A 304 -3.54 23.10 -13.05
N TYR A 305 -2.41 23.26 -13.72
CA TYR A 305 -2.32 23.84 -15.05
C TYR A 305 -1.66 22.85 -16.01
N LYS A 306 -2.23 22.67 -17.20
CA LYS A 306 -1.65 21.90 -18.29
C LYS A 306 -1.84 22.66 -19.60
N SER A 307 -0.77 22.81 -20.36
CA SER A 307 -0.82 23.48 -21.66
C SER A 307 0.26 22.94 -22.59
N LYS A 308 0.09 23.25 -23.88
CA LYS A 308 1.10 23.07 -24.92
C LYS A 308 1.42 24.43 -25.51
N GLY A 309 2.63 24.62 -26.02
CA GLY A 309 2.95 25.86 -26.70
C GLY A 309 3.29 27.02 -25.76
N VAL A 310 3.72 26.76 -24.52
CA VAL A 310 3.88 27.79 -23.47
C VAL A 310 5.12 28.65 -23.71
N PHE A 311 6.27 28.02 -23.96
CA PHE A 311 7.53 28.72 -24.27
C PHE A 311 7.93 28.54 -25.73
N THR A 312 7.61 27.39 -26.32
CA THR A 312 7.81 27.07 -27.74
C THR A 312 6.60 26.31 -28.28
N GLN A 313 6.31 26.39 -29.58
CA GLN A 313 5.10 25.78 -30.17
C GLN A 313 4.96 24.27 -29.92
N ASP A 314 6.08 23.55 -29.78
CA ASP A 314 6.12 22.09 -29.64
C ASP A 314 6.29 21.62 -28.19
N ASP A 315 6.33 22.54 -27.22
CA ASP A 315 6.48 22.14 -25.83
C ASP A 315 5.15 21.72 -25.18
N SER A 316 5.30 20.99 -24.09
CA SER A 316 4.22 20.72 -23.14
C SER A 316 4.68 21.14 -21.75
N PHE A 317 3.75 21.74 -21.02
CA PHE A 317 3.98 22.25 -19.68
C PHE A 317 2.84 21.80 -18.77
N SER A 318 3.20 21.35 -17.57
CA SER A 318 2.24 21.11 -16.50
C SER A 318 2.80 21.61 -15.18
N ALA A 319 1.98 22.33 -14.42
CA ALA A 319 2.30 22.77 -13.07
C ALA A 319 1.13 22.47 -12.14
N GLY A 320 1.40 22.24 -10.87
CA GLY A 320 0.37 22.07 -9.86
C GLY A 320 0.88 22.44 -8.49
N VAL A 321 0.00 23.00 -7.68
CA VAL A 321 0.20 23.27 -6.26
C VAL A 321 -0.98 22.71 -5.51
N SER A 322 -0.74 22.00 -4.42
CA SER A 322 -1.79 21.59 -3.49
C SER A 322 -1.37 21.80 -2.05
N VAL A 323 -2.36 22.04 -1.20
CA VAL A 323 -2.22 22.05 0.25
C VAL A 323 -3.16 20.98 0.80
N PHE A 324 -2.68 20.25 1.79
CA PHE A 324 -3.43 19.13 2.38
C PHE A 324 -3.33 19.12 3.89
N LYS A 325 -4.33 18.51 4.51
CA LYS A 325 -4.33 18.09 5.91
C LYS A 325 -4.99 16.71 6.00
N THR A 326 -4.29 15.79 6.65
CA THR A 326 -4.76 14.45 7.00
C THR A 326 -4.77 14.33 8.51
N ILE A 327 -5.88 13.85 9.07
CA ILE A 327 -6.04 13.52 10.48
C ILE A 327 -6.17 12.00 10.57
N ILE A 328 -5.42 11.37 11.46
CA ILE A 328 -5.54 9.95 11.78
C ILE A 328 -5.94 9.85 13.25
N SER A 329 -7.13 9.30 13.49
CA SER A 329 -7.68 9.11 14.83
C SER A 329 -7.61 7.64 15.25
N ASP A 330 -7.58 7.43 16.56
CA ASP A 330 -7.59 6.11 17.17
C ASP A 330 -6.46 5.18 16.64
N LEU A 331 -5.27 5.73 16.30
CA LEU A 331 -4.13 4.93 15.84
C LEU A 331 -3.88 3.77 16.79
N VAL A 332 -3.94 2.53 16.31
CA VAL A 332 -3.68 1.37 17.14
C VAL A 332 -2.17 1.22 17.27
N TYR A 333 -1.66 1.08 18.48
CA TYR A 333 -0.25 0.79 18.72
C TYR A 333 -0.07 -0.25 19.83
N ARG A 334 1.09 -0.89 19.83
CA ARG A 334 1.53 -1.78 20.92
C ARG A 334 2.32 -0.95 21.93
N GLY A 335 2.00 -1.09 23.23
CA GLY A 335 2.77 -0.44 24.28
C GLY A 335 4.19 -1.02 24.45
N GLU A 336 4.96 -0.44 25.37
CA GLU A 336 6.37 -0.76 25.57
C GLU A 336 6.64 -2.24 25.90
N GLY A 337 7.78 -2.76 25.44
CA GLY A 337 8.30 -4.10 25.75
C GLY A 337 8.97 -4.78 24.54
N GLY A 338 9.94 -5.69 24.76
CA GLY A 338 10.65 -6.41 23.69
C GLY A 338 10.46 -7.94 23.78
N GLY A 339 10.39 -8.62 22.64
CA GLY A 339 10.57 -10.08 22.46
C GLY A 339 9.61 -11.06 23.16
N GLY A 340 8.87 -10.63 24.18
CA GLY A 340 7.96 -11.43 24.99
C GLY A 340 6.48 -11.20 24.69
N PRO A 341 5.57 -11.72 25.55
CA PRO A 341 4.14 -11.51 25.41
C PRO A 341 3.77 -10.04 25.19
N VAL A 342 2.80 -9.79 24.33
CA VAL A 342 2.25 -8.44 24.16
C VAL A 342 1.41 -8.13 25.40
N LEU A 343 1.84 -7.17 26.21
CA LEU A 343 1.14 -6.80 27.44
C LEU A 343 0.00 -5.83 27.19
N THR A 344 0.18 -4.89 26.27
CA THR A 344 -0.79 -3.83 25.98
C THR A 344 -0.90 -3.55 24.49
N ILE A 345 -2.12 -3.30 24.04
CA ILE A 345 -2.45 -2.70 22.75
C ILE A 345 -3.44 -1.58 23.04
N ASN A 346 -3.23 -0.39 22.49
CA ASN A 346 -4.09 0.76 22.76
C ASN A 346 -4.40 1.51 21.46
N ASN A 347 -5.49 2.25 21.45
CA ASN A 347 -5.69 3.38 20.55
C ASN A 347 -4.95 4.59 21.13
N GLU A 348 -4.28 5.35 20.26
CA GLU A 348 -3.70 6.64 20.63
C GLU A 348 -4.82 7.61 21.02
N THR A 349 -4.60 8.39 22.08
CA THR A 349 -5.63 9.28 22.63
C THR A 349 -5.68 10.64 21.92
N LEU A 350 -4.58 11.01 21.27
CA LEU A 350 -4.46 12.21 20.47
C LEU A 350 -4.44 11.81 19.00
N ASP A 351 -5.10 12.61 18.18
CA ASP A 351 -5.06 12.42 16.74
C ASP A 351 -3.66 12.77 16.21
N ILE A 352 -3.27 12.11 15.13
CA ILE A 352 -2.07 12.43 14.38
C ILE A 352 -2.48 13.30 13.21
N GLU A 353 -1.94 14.52 13.15
CA GLU A 353 -2.16 15.45 12.06
C GLU A 353 -0.93 15.47 11.15
N SER A 354 -1.15 15.30 9.85
CA SER A 354 -0.13 15.48 8.80
C SER A 354 -0.61 16.53 7.82
N TYR A 355 0.11 17.62 7.67
CA TYR A 355 -0.29 18.72 6.80
C TYR A 355 0.90 19.33 6.08
N GLY A 356 0.64 19.95 4.94
CA GLY A 356 1.71 20.38 4.09
C GLY A 356 1.26 20.90 2.74
N PHE A 357 2.24 21.03 1.84
CA PHE A 357 2.00 21.44 0.47
C PHE A 357 2.95 20.74 -0.51
N GLU A 358 2.43 20.46 -1.69
CA GLU A 358 3.20 19.92 -2.81
C GLU A 358 3.22 20.94 -3.96
N LEU A 359 4.39 21.14 -4.55
CA LEU A 359 4.58 21.83 -5.83
C LEU A 359 5.15 20.82 -6.83
N LYS A 360 4.55 20.74 -8.01
CA LYS A 360 5.05 19.90 -9.10
C LYS A 360 5.01 20.64 -10.42
N THR A 361 6.13 20.66 -11.13
CA THR A 361 6.24 21.24 -12.47
C THR A 361 6.92 20.25 -13.41
N THR A 362 6.46 20.17 -14.64
CA THR A 362 7.09 19.39 -15.70
C THR A 362 7.01 20.16 -17.00
N TRP A 363 8.13 20.24 -17.69
CA TRP A 363 8.26 20.80 -19.03
C TRP A 363 8.92 19.77 -19.92
N ALA A 364 8.38 19.58 -21.12
CA ALA A 364 8.94 18.68 -22.11
C ALA A 364 8.93 19.30 -23.50
N LEU A 365 10.04 19.12 -24.22
CA LEU A 365 10.24 19.57 -25.60
C LEU A 365 11.07 18.52 -26.34
N ASN A 366 10.49 17.91 -27.38
CA ASN A 366 11.13 16.85 -28.15
C ASN A 366 11.66 15.71 -27.26
N ALA A 367 12.97 15.49 -27.23
CA ALA A 367 13.63 14.46 -26.42
C ALA A 367 13.90 14.91 -24.97
N TYR A 368 13.70 16.19 -24.64
CA TYR A 368 13.99 16.73 -23.32
C TYR A 368 12.76 16.72 -22.45
N LYS A 369 12.91 16.24 -21.22
CA LYS A 369 11.89 16.31 -20.17
C LYS A 369 12.55 16.72 -18.88
N THR A 370 12.09 17.83 -18.32
CA THR A 370 12.53 18.34 -17.02
C THR A 370 11.36 18.30 -16.06
N SER A 371 11.57 17.77 -14.86
CA SER A 371 10.57 17.73 -13.79
C SER A 371 11.19 18.28 -12.51
N LEU A 372 10.43 19.12 -11.81
CA LEU A 372 10.74 19.62 -10.48
C LEU A 372 9.55 19.27 -9.57
N SER A 373 9.84 18.72 -8.41
CA SER A 373 8.86 18.49 -7.34
C SER A 373 9.42 18.97 -6.02
N PHE A 374 8.56 19.53 -5.19
CA PHE A 374 8.85 19.93 -3.83
C PHE A 374 7.67 19.53 -2.95
N LEU A 375 7.97 18.92 -1.80
CA LEU A 375 6.99 18.51 -0.82
C LEU A 375 7.49 18.97 0.55
N HIS A 376 6.63 19.68 1.27
CA HIS A 376 6.84 20.01 2.68
C HIS A 376 5.70 19.38 3.49
N VAL A 377 6.03 18.63 4.54
CA VAL A 377 5.07 17.96 5.41
C VAL A 377 5.50 18.07 6.86
N ASP A 378 4.62 18.60 7.69
CA ASP A 378 4.74 18.53 9.15
C ASP A 378 3.82 17.42 9.68
N THR A 379 4.24 16.76 10.74
CA THR A 379 3.43 15.71 11.38
C THR A 379 3.55 15.81 12.90
N GLU A 380 2.41 16.02 13.54
CA GLU A 380 2.30 16.33 14.97
C GLU A 380 1.05 15.67 15.56
N TYR A 381 1.00 15.60 16.88
CA TYR A 381 -0.24 15.29 17.59
C TYR A 381 -1.18 16.49 17.56
N SER A 382 -2.48 16.26 17.75
CA SER A 382 -3.51 17.32 17.74
C SER A 382 -3.36 18.37 18.84
N ASP A 383 -2.49 18.16 19.83
CA ASP A 383 -2.10 19.14 20.84
C ASP A 383 -0.90 20.02 20.42
N GLY A 384 -0.38 19.85 19.21
CA GLY A 384 0.79 20.54 18.66
C GLY A 384 2.13 19.95 19.09
N THR A 385 2.14 18.81 19.78
CA THR A 385 3.38 18.11 20.12
C THR A 385 3.93 17.43 18.88
N PRO A 386 5.18 17.73 18.45
CA PRO A 386 5.78 17.04 17.32
C PRO A 386 5.86 15.54 17.59
N ILE A 387 5.54 14.72 16.59
CA ILE A 387 5.80 13.29 16.68
C ILE A 387 7.30 13.11 16.48
N ILE A 388 8.04 13.07 17.59
CA ILE A 388 9.42 12.55 17.61
C ILE A 388 9.37 11.18 16.96
N THR A 389 10.45 10.75 16.28
CA THR A 389 10.56 9.44 15.60
C THR A 389 10.37 8.28 16.58
N GLU A 390 9.14 8.08 17.02
CA GLU A 390 8.69 7.01 17.88
C GLU A 390 8.31 5.87 16.98
N ARG A 391 8.90 4.71 17.28
CA ARG A 391 8.88 3.53 16.43
C ARG A 391 7.50 3.31 15.83
N ARG A 392 7.44 3.43 14.50
CA ARG A 392 6.34 2.96 13.66
C ARG A 392 5.02 3.73 13.81
N LYS A 393 4.95 4.83 14.58
CA LYS A 393 3.76 5.68 14.68
C LYS A 393 3.64 6.65 13.49
N ALA A 394 4.60 7.55 13.35
CA ALA A 394 4.74 8.42 12.20
C ALA A 394 6.19 8.90 12.08
N ALA A 395 6.62 9.21 10.86
CA ALA A 395 7.89 9.88 10.62
C ALA A 395 7.76 10.76 9.37
N SER A 396 8.00 12.06 9.54
CA SER A 396 8.26 12.95 8.40
C SER A 396 9.69 12.72 7.93
N ILE A 397 9.88 11.70 7.09
CA ILE A 397 11.15 11.52 6.38
C ILE A 397 11.03 12.21 5.02
N GLY A 398 11.86 13.23 4.79
CA GLY A 398 12.05 13.78 3.45
C GLY A 398 12.82 12.80 2.57
N ASP A 399 13.12 13.20 1.33
CA ASP A 399 14.10 12.49 0.50
C ASP A 399 15.40 12.32 1.32
N THR A 400 15.77 11.07 1.58
CA THR A 400 17.03 10.69 2.25
C THR A 400 18.02 10.14 1.24
#